data_AF-A0A7C5A1R3-F1
#
_entry.id   AF-A0A7C5A1R3-F1
#
_cell.length_a   1.000
_cell.length_b   1.000
_cell.length_c   1.000
_cell.angle_alpha   90.00
_cell.angle_beta   90.00
_cell.angle_gamma   90.00
#
_symmetry.space_group_name_H-M   'P 1'
#
loop_
_entity.id
_entity.type
_entity.pdbx_description
1 polymer ?
#
loop_
_entity_poly.entity_id
_entity_poly.type
_entity_poly.pdbx_seq_one_letter_code
_entity_poly.pdbx_strand_id
1 'polypeptide(L)'
;MKEITKIVWSHYGGVTIMNPSRRTYLNRRALASLFMLFSFTLLLPSGIILHHFASASFQPTQYLLMTVHNTAAIIFVSSAVSHVVFNWKTISKYMLSKAARWMMFKRGLVISAAGVAGLIALTTSHVFHLN
;
A
#
# COMPACT_ATOMS: atom_id res chain seq x y z
N MET A 1 -15.52 -2.28 59.93
CA MET A 1 -14.30 -2.32 59.08
C MET A 1 -14.42 -3.18 57.81
N LYS A 2 -15.32 -4.17 57.71
CA LYS A 2 -15.51 -5.00 56.49
C LYS A 2 -16.34 -4.36 55.37
N GLU A 3 -17.05 -3.28 55.66
CA GLU A 3 -17.89 -2.55 54.69
C GLU A 3 -17.09 -1.56 53.84
N ILE A 4 -16.12 -0.86 54.45
CA ILE A 4 -15.32 0.17 53.78
C ILE A 4 -14.44 -0.45 52.67
N THR A 5 -13.98 -1.68 52.85
CA THR A 5 -13.19 -2.41 51.84
C THR A 5 -13.99 -2.77 50.60
N LYS A 6 -15.30 -3.02 50.72
CA LYS A 6 -16.18 -3.28 49.56
C LYS A 6 -16.43 -2.03 48.73
N ILE A 7 -16.56 -0.87 49.38
CA ILE A 7 -16.80 0.42 48.70
C ILE A 7 -15.55 0.86 47.94
N VAL A 8 -14.36 0.70 48.53
CA VAL A 8 -13.09 1.02 47.85
C VAL A 8 -12.86 0.09 46.64
N TRP A 9 -13.18 -1.19 46.74
CA TRP A 9 -13.00 -2.15 45.63
C TRP A 9 -13.98 -1.91 44.46
N SER A 10 -15.16 -1.35 44.73
CA SER A 10 -16.11 -0.94 43.69
C SER A 10 -15.66 0.33 42.97
N HIS A 11 -15.01 1.26 43.69
CA HIS A 11 -14.63 2.56 43.14
C HIS A 11 -13.31 2.53 42.33
N TYR A 12 -12.37 1.65 42.71
CA TYR A 12 -11.18 1.33 41.92
C TYR A 12 -11.45 0.11 41.03
N GLY A 13 -12.41 0.29 40.13
CA GLY A 13 -12.78 -0.68 39.09
C GLY A 13 -11.55 -1.46 38.63
N GLY A 14 -11.60 -2.77 38.90
CA GLY A 14 -10.48 -3.69 38.86
C GLY A 14 -9.41 -3.29 37.87
N VAL A 15 -8.25 -2.88 38.40
CA VAL A 15 -6.98 -2.87 37.66
C VAL A 15 -6.92 -4.22 36.97
N THR A 16 -7.12 -4.18 35.67
CA THR A 16 -7.25 -5.37 34.84
C THR A 16 -5.87 -5.99 34.83
N ILE A 17 -5.67 -6.93 35.76
CA ILE A 17 -4.60 -7.91 35.77
C ILE A 17 -4.40 -8.33 34.32
N MET A 18 -3.26 -7.91 33.77
CA MET A 18 -2.87 -8.06 32.39
C MET A 18 -2.97 -9.54 32.05
N ASN A 19 -4.06 -9.93 31.40
CA ASN A 19 -4.35 -11.31 31.10
C ASN A 19 -3.25 -11.84 30.15
N PRO A 20 -2.38 -12.78 30.58
CA PRO A 20 -1.27 -13.26 29.76
C PRO A 20 -1.75 -14.14 28.59
N SER A 21 -3.06 -14.35 28.42
CA SER A 21 -3.65 -15.16 27.36
C SER A 21 -4.18 -14.36 26.16
N ARG A 22 -3.76 -13.11 25.94
CA ARG A 22 -3.86 -12.54 24.59
C ARG A 22 -2.87 -13.27 23.69
N ARG A 23 -3.29 -14.40 23.11
CA ARG A 23 -2.65 -14.90 21.88
C ARG A 23 -2.70 -13.76 20.88
N THR A 24 -1.60 -13.04 20.74
CA THR A 24 -1.42 -12.06 19.69
C THR A 24 -1.42 -12.86 18.39
N TYR A 25 -2.58 -12.99 17.76
CA TYR A 25 -2.67 -13.62 16.46
C TYR A 25 -1.91 -12.71 15.49
N LEU A 26 -0.66 -13.05 15.20
CA LEU A 26 0.19 -12.26 14.33
C LEU A 26 -0.52 -12.11 12.99
N ASN A 27 -0.93 -10.89 12.68
CA ASN A 27 -1.61 -10.60 11.43
C ASN A 27 -0.59 -10.79 10.30
N ARG A 28 -0.71 -11.90 9.55
CA ARG A 28 0.21 -12.27 8.47
C ARG A 28 0.41 -11.15 7.45
N ARG A 29 -0.61 -10.29 7.24
CA ARG A 29 -0.52 -9.08 6.40
C ARG A 29 0.41 -8.03 7.00
N ALA A 30 0.26 -7.75 8.30
CA ALA A 30 1.09 -6.80 9.02
C ALA A 30 2.54 -7.27 9.11
N LEU A 31 2.74 -8.59 9.28
CA LEU A 31 4.07 -9.20 9.31
C LEU A 31 4.80 -9.04 7.95
N ALA A 32 4.10 -9.26 6.84
CA ALA A 32 4.66 -9.00 5.50
C ALA A 32 5.04 -7.52 5.33
N SER A 33 4.18 -6.58 5.74
CA SER A 33 4.51 -5.15 5.70
C SER A 33 5.75 -4.81 6.53
N LEU A 34 5.90 -5.41 7.71
CA LEU A 34 7.05 -5.20 8.59
C LEU A 34 8.35 -5.69 7.94
N PHE A 35 8.34 -6.91 7.37
CA PHE A 35 9.50 -7.44 6.64
C PHE A 35 9.86 -6.61 5.42
N MET A 36 8.87 -6.09 4.69
CA MET A 36 9.08 -5.20 3.55
C MET A 36 9.74 -3.89 4.02
N LEU A 37 9.22 -3.26 5.08
CA LEU A 37 9.77 -2.01 5.61
C LEU A 37 11.19 -2.20 6.13
N PHE A 38 11.45 -3.27 6.88
CA PHE A 38 12.78 -3.57 7.39
C PHE A 38 13.79 -3.82 6.28
N SER A 39 13.41 -4.62 5.27
CA SER A 39 14.30 -4.93 4.14
C SER A 39 14.58 -3.69 3.27
N PHE A 40 13.58 -2.83 3.07
CA PHE A 40 13.75 -1.57 2.35
C PHE A 40 14.74 -0.63 3.07
N THR A 41 14.61 -0.51 4.39
CA THR A 41 15.52 0.30 5.21
C THR A 41 16.93 -0.27 5.21
N LEU A 42 17.15 -1.57 5.03
CA LEU A 42 18.47 -2.17 4.87
C LEU A 42 19.03 -2.01 3.44
N LEU A 43 18.16 -1.98 2.43
CA LEU A 43 18.55 -1.84 1.02
C LEU A 43 19.20 -0.49 0.71
N LEU A 44 18.60 0.59 1.22
CA LEU A 44 19.07 1.96 1.01
C LEU A 44 20.52 2.18 1.49
N PRO A 45 20.86 1.95 2.78
CA PRO A 45 22.21 2.16 3.28
C PRO A 45 23.21 1.18 2.65
N SER A 46 22.85 -0.09 2.47
CA SER A 46 23.76 -1.07 1.86
C SER A 46 24.10 -0.72 0.40
N GLY A 47 23.14 -0.23 -0.38
CA GLY A 47 23.37 0.22 -1.76
C GLY A 47 24.20 1.50 -1.84
N ILE A 48 23.92 2.48 -0.98
CA ILE A 48 24.69 3.75 -0.92
C ILE A 48 26.15 3.48 -0.57
N ILE A 49 26.39 2.66 0.46
CA ILE A 49 27.73 2.28 0.88
C ILE A 49 28.41 1.50 -0.24
N LEU A 50 27.75 0.51 -0.86
CA LEU A 50 28.34 -0.25 -1.96
C LEU A 50 28.73 0.63 -3.15
N HIS A 51 27.95 1.66 -3.49
CA HIS A 51 28.31 2.61 -4.55
C HIS A 51 29.54 3.47 -4.21
N HIS A 52 29.75 3.80 -2.93
CA HIS A 52 30.95 4.53 -2.49
C HIS A 52 32.19 3.65 -2.40
N PHE A 53 32.02 2.38 -2.03
CA PHE A 53 33.10 1.40 -1.96
C PHE A 53 33.35 0.66 -3.28
N ALA A 54 32.52 0.85 -4.30
CA ALA A 54 32.74 0.28 -5.64
C ALA A 54 34.07 0.71 -6.26
N SER A 55 34.56 1.90 -5.89
CA SER A 55 35.86 2.46 -6.29
C SER A 55 37.01 2.09 -5.36
N ALA A 56 36.74 1.49 -4.19
CA ALA A 56 37.74 1.14 -3.19
C ALA A 56 38.12 -0.34 -3.30
N SER A 57 39.41 -0.65 -3.43
CA SER A 57 39.96 -2.01 -3.59
C SER A 57 39.84 -2.92 -2.34
N PHE A 58 38.96 -2.59 -1.39
CA PHE A 58 38.72 -3.37 -0.17
C PHE A 58 37.76 -4.54 -0.43
N GLN A 59 38.31 -5.60 -1.01
CA GLN A 59 37.63 -6.83 -1.41
C GLN A 59 36.72 -7.48 -0.34
N PRO A 60 37.11 -7.65 0.95
CA PRO A 60 36.29 -8.37 1.91
C PRO A 60 35.02 -7.60 2.33
N THR A 61 35.14 -6.28 2.52
CA THR A 61 34.01 -5.44 2.94
C THR A 61 32.99 -5.26 1.82
N GLN A 62 33.47 -5.13 0.57
CA GLN A 62 32.60 -5.06 -0.60
C GLN A 62 31.79 -6.35 -0.80
N TYR A 63 32.42 -7.52 -0.64
CA TYR A 63 31.73 -8.81 -0.76
C TYR A 63 30.65 -9.00 0.31
N LEU A 64 30.93 -8.62 1.56
CA LEU A 64 29.93 -8.67 2.64
C LEU A 64 28.74 -7.75 2.36
N LEU A 65 29.00 -6.51 1.95
CA LEU A 65 27.95 -5.54 1.61
C LEU A 65 27.10 -6.01 0.43
N MET A 66 27.73 -6.57 -0.60
CA MET A 66 27.04 -7.13 -1.76
C MET A 66 26.14 -8.31 -1.36
N THR A 67 26.64 -9.21 -0.51
CA THR A 67 25.87 -10.37 -0.01
C THR A 67 24.67 -9.92 0.82
N VAL A 68 24.86 -8.95 1.72
CA VAL A 68 23.79 -8.39 2.56
C VAL A 68 22.75 -7.66 1.71
N HIS A 69 23.20 -6.84 0.74
CA HIS A 69 22.31 -6.12 -0.17
C HIS A 69 21.44 -7.07 -1.01
N ASN A 70 22.06 -8.11 -1.59
CA ASN A 70 21.35 -9.11 -2.39
C ASN A 70 20.36 -9.92 -1.55
N THR A 71 20.75 -10.31 -0.33
CA THR A 71 19.86 -11.05 0.58
C THR A 71 18.68 -10.18 1.00
N ALA A 72 18.93 -8.92 1.36
CA ALA A 72 17.87 -7.98 1.69
C ALA A 72 16.94 -7.71 0.50
N ALA A 73 17.46 -7.71 -0.74
CA ALA A 73 16.66 -7.52 -1.95
C ALA A 73 15.72 -8.72 -2.17
N ILE A 74 16.20 -9.94 -1.97
CA ILE A 74 15.38 -11.16 -2.06
C ILE A 74 14.27 -11.15 -1.00
N ILE A 75 14.60 -10.79 0.24
CA ILE A 75 13.60 -10.71 1.33
C ILE A 75 12.58 -9.60 1.03
N PHE A 76 13.03 -8.46 0.51
CA PHE A 76 12.14 -7.37 0.11
C PHE A 76 11.17 -7.81 -0.98
N VAL A 77 11.66 -8.42 -2.07
CA VAL A 77 10.83 -8.87 -3.19
C VAL A 77 9.85 -9.96 -2.75
N SER A 78 10.31 -10.98 -2.03
CA SER A 78 9.43 -12.06 -1.55
C SER A 78 8.35 -11.54 -0.58
N SER A 79 8.70 -10.60 0.30
CA SER A 79 7.74 -9.94 1.18
C SER A 79 6.79 -9.05 0.41
N ALA A 80 7.25 -8.33 -0.62
CA ALA A 80 6.42 -7.49 -1.47
C ALA A 80 5.38 -8.30 -2.25
N VAL A 81 5.81 -9.40 -2.85
CA VAL A 81 4.90 -10.35 -3.50
C VAL A 81 3.87 -10.87 -2.50
N SER A 82 4.31 -11.30 -1.31
CA SER A 82 3.41 -11.78 -0.25
C SER A 82 2.40 -10.71 0.18
N HIS A 83 2.85 -9.46 0.35
CA HIS A 83 1.99 -8.34 0.70
C HIS A 83 0.94 -8.06 -0.39
N VAL A 84 1.34 -8.07 -1.66
CA VAL A 84 0.43 -7.90 -2.80
C VAL A 84 -0.58 -9.04 -2.87
N VAL A 85 -0.15 -10.30 -2.73
CA VAL A 85 -1.03 -11.47 -2.76
C VAL A 85 -2.05 -11.42 -1.60
N PHE A 86 -1.62 -11.10 -0.37
CA PHE A 86 -2.53 -11.03 0.76
C PHE A 86 -3.50 -9.85 0.71
N ASN A 87 -3.16 -8.80 -0.03
CA ASN A 87 -4.01 -7.63 -0.25
C ASN A 87 -4.66 -7.60 -1.66
N TRP A 88 -4.53 -8.68 -2.43
CA TRP A 88 -4.92 -8.74 -3.84
C TRP A 88 -6.39 -8.39 -4.05
N LYS A 89 -7.29 -8.85 -3.17
CA LYS A 89 -8.73 -8.53 -3.23
C LYS A 89 -9.03 -7.04 -3.06
N THR A 90 -8.24 -6.33 -2.24
CA THR A 90 -8.39 -4.89 -2.03
C THR A 90 -7.81 -4.11 -3.21
N ILE A 91 -6.62 -4.52 -3.66
CA ILE A 91 -5.93 -3.91 -4.81
C ILE A 91 -6.78 -4.07 -6.08
N SER A 92 -7.32 -5.27 -6.34
CA SER A 92 -8.14 -5.53 -7.53
C SER A 92 -9.44 -4.75 -7.52
N LYS A 93 -10.13 -4.61 -6.37
CA LYS A 93 -11.32 -3.76 -6.24
C LYS A 93 -10.99 -2.28 -6.49
N TYR A 94 -9.88 -1.79 -5.94
CA TYR A 94 -9.44 -0.42 -6.18
C TYR A 94 -9.07 -0.18 -7.65
N MET A 95 -8.30 -1.10 -8.26
CA MET A 95 -7.93 -1.03 -9.68
C MET A 95 -9.16 -1.11 -10.58
N LEU A 96 -10.10 -2.02 -10.31
CA LEU A 96 -11.33 -2.18 -11.09
C LEU A 96 -12.23 -0.94 -10.98
N SER A 97 -12.42 -0.39 -9.79
CA SER A 97 -13.21 0.84 -9.61
C SER A 97 -12.56 2.05 -10.29
N LYS A 98 -11.23 2.13 -10.30
CA LYS A 98 -10.48 3.19 -11.00
C LYS A 98 -10.52 3.02 -12.52
N ALA A 99 -10.40 1.79 -13.01
CA ALA A 99 -10.53 1.45 -14.43
C ALA A 99 -11.95 1.70 -14.95
N ALA A 100 -12.97 1.31 -14.18
CA ALA A 100 -14.36 1.60 -14.48
C ALA A 100 -14.62 3.11 -14.54
N ARG A 101 -14.07 3.88 -13.59
CA ARG A 101 -14.16 5.35 -13.60
C ARG A 101 -13.51 5.96 -14.83
N TRP A 102 -12.35 5.45 -15.25
CA TRP A 102 -11.66 5.89 -16.47
C TRP A 102 -12.46 5.57 -17.74
N MET A 103 -13.06 4.37 -17.83
CA MET A 103 -13.96 4.01 -18.93
C MET A 103 -15.23 4.86 -18.96
N MET A 104 -15.84 5.13 -17.81
CA MET A 104 -17.04 5.99 -17.71
C MET A 104 -16.73 7.43 -18.14
N PHE A 105 -15.56 7.96 -17.78
CA PHE A 105 -15.11 9.28 -18.23
C PHE A 105 -14.95 9.34 -19.75
N LYS A 106 -14.29 8.35 -20.37
CA LYS A 106 -14.20 8.25 -21.83
C LYS A 106 -15.57 8.18 -22.50
N ARG A 107 -16.51 7.39 -21.96
CA ARG A 107 -17.87 7.29 -22.50
C ARG A 107 -18.62 8.62 -22.39
N GLY A 108 -18.51 9.33 -21.27
CA GLY A 108 -19.10 10.66 -21.10
C GLY A 108 -18.53 11.70 -22.07
N LEU A 109 -17.23 11.64 -22.35
CA LEU A 109 -16.57 12.47 -23.35
C LEU A 109 -17.09 12.19 -24.77
N VAL A 110 -17.19 10.91 -25.15
CA VAL A 110 -17.72 10.50 -26.47
C VAL A 110 -19.18 10.90 -26.64
N ILE A 111 -20.01 10.71 -25.61
CA ILE A 111 -21.42 11.13 -25.64
C ILE A 111 -21.53 12.66 -25.76
N SER A 112 -20.71 13.41 -25.02
CA SER A 112 -20.70 14.88 -25.12
C SER A 112 -20.24 15.36 -26.49
N ALA A 113 -19.16 14.78 -27.04
CA ALA A 113 -18.67 15.10 -28.37
C ALA A 113 -19.69 14.77 -29.46
N ALA A 114 -20.37 13.63 -29.37
CA ALA A 114 -21.45 13.25 -30.28
C ALA A 114 -22.65 14.20 -30.17
N GLY A 115 -23.02 14.61 -28.96
CA GLY A 115 -24.08 15.59 -28.73
C GLY A 115 -23.76 16.95 -29.37
N VAL A 116 -22.54 17.46 -29.15
CA VAL A 116 -22.08 18.72 -29.76
C VAL A 116 -22.04 18.61 -31.29
N ALA A 117 -21.50 17.52 -31.82
CA ALA A 117 -21.45 17.29 -33.27
C ALA A 117 -22.86 17.20 -33.89
N GLY A 118 -23.79 16.53 -33.23
CA GLY A 118 -25.19 16.47 -33.67
C GLY A 118 -25.88 17.82 -33.64
N LEU A 119 -25.61 18.65 -32.63
CA LEU A 119 -26.16 20.00 -32.53
C LEU A 119 -25.64 20.90 -33.65
N ILE A 120 -24.34 20.81 -33.95
CA ILE A 120 -23.71 21.51 -35.09
C ILE A 120 -24.32 21.02 -36.41
N ALA A 121 -24.50 19.72 -36.61
CA ALA A 121 -25.12 19.18 -37.83
C ALA A 121 -26.56 19.67 -38.03
N LEU A 122 -27.35 19.74 -36.94
CA LEU A 122 -28.72 20.25 -36.95
C LEU A 122 -28.78 21.75 -37.30
N THR A 123 -27.95 22.57 -36.66
CA THR A 123 -27.91 24.02 -36.95
C THR A 123 -27.42 24.29 -38.36
N THR A 124 -26.41 23.55 -38.83
CA THR A 124 -25.91 23.68 -40.21
C THR A 124 -26.98 23.27 -41.23
N SER A 125 -27.72 22.18 -40.97
CA SER A 125 -28.82 21.74 -41.85
C SER A 125 -29.94 22.79 -41.96
N HIS A 126 -30.22 23.52 -40.88
CA HIS A 126 -31.22 24.59 -40.91
C HIS A 126 -30.79 25.79 -41.76
N VAL A 127 -29.47 26.09 -41.82
CA VAL A 127 -28.92 27.14 -42.68
C VAL A 127 -28.94 26.74 -44.16
N PHE A 128 -28.69 25.47 -44.47
CA PHE A 128 -28.75 24.96 -45.85
C PHE A 128 -30.18 24.77 -46.40
N HIS A 129 -31.20 24.60 -45.55
CA HIS A 129 -32.60 24.46 -45.99
C HIS A 129 -33.30 25.81 -46.20
N LEU A 130 -32.73 26.92 -45.73
CA LEU A 130 -33.28 28.28 -45.89
C LEU A 130 -32.69 29.04 -47.08
N ASN A 131 -31.85 28.40 -47.90
CA ASN A 131 -31.22 28.95 -49.11
C ASN A 131 -31.66 28.16 -50.34
#